data_AF-A0A6B3GD61-F1
#
_entry.id   AF-A0A6B3GD61-F1
#
_cell.length_a   1.000
_cell.length_b   1.000
_cell.length_c   1.000
_cell.angle_alpha   90.00
_cell.angle_beta   90.00
_cell.angle_gamma   90.00
#
_symmetry.space_group_name_H-M   'P 1'
#
loop_
_entity.id
_entity.type
_entity.pdbx_description
1 polymer ?
#
loop_
_entity_poly.entity_id
_entity_poly.type
_entity_poly.pdbx_seq_one_letter_code
_entity_poly.pdbx_strand_id
1 'polypeptide(L)' 'SRPVFLFCGQRAITNQAATRYVARNYDKLRRKHGNKSFCLLLKVVNSQAYGPDVVELVGDVTREAQSPAPSAPASHRAGS' A
#
# COMPACT_ATOMS: atom_id res chain seq x y z
N SER A 1 5.91 20.28 -3.46
CA SER A 1 4.60 19.60 -3.63
C SER A 1 4.14 19.07 -2.29
N ARG A 2 2.82 19.02 -2.04
CA ARG A 2 2.28 18.33 -0.84
C ARG A 2 2.06 16.86 -1.22
N PRO A 3 2.74 15.90 -0.59
CA PRO A 3 2.56 14.49 -0.93
C PRO A 3 1.13 14.03 -0.58
N VAL A 4 0.54 13.21 -1.45
CA VAL A 4 -0.76 12.58 -1.23
C VAL A 4 -0.53 11.10 -1.00
N PHE A 5 -1.15 10.55 0.04
CA PHE A 5 -1.06 9.13 0.38
C PHE A 5 -2.44 8.47 0.23
N LEU A 6 -2.49 7.33 -0.46
CA LEU A 6 -3.64 6.45 -0.49
C LEU A 6 -3.36 5.25 0.42
N PHE A 7 -4.27 5.00 1.36
CA PHE A 7 -4.25 3.80 2.19
C PHE A 7 -5.47 2.94 1.84
N CYS A 8 -5.22 1.72 1.39
CA CYS A 8 -6.25 0.77 0.99
C CYS A 8 -6.00 -0.57 1.66
N GLY A 9 -6.79 -0.88 2.68
CA GLY A 9 -6.82 -2.17 3.34
C GLY A 9 -8.25 -2.62 3.57
N GLN A 10 -8.42 -3.91 3.85
CA GLN A 10 -9.74 -4.56 3.97
C GLN A 10 -10.60 -4.02 5.11
N ARG A 11 -10.00 -3.39 6.14
CA ARG A 11 -10.70 -2.90 7.33
C ARG A 11 -10.23 -1.49 7.68
N ALA A 12 -11.07 -0.72 8.38
CA ALA A 12 -10.69 0.63 8.83
C ALA A 12 -9.40 0.63 9.68
N ILE A 13 -9.24 -0.36 10.57
CA ILE A 13 -8.05 -0.51 11.42
C ILE A 13 -6.76 -0.68 10.61
N THR A 14 -6.82 -1.29 9.43
CA THR A 14 -5.63 -1.48 8.60
C THR A 14 -5.17 -0.18 7.94
N ASN A 15 -6.09 0.73 7.62
CA ASN A 15 -5.75 2.05 7.08
C ASN A 15 -5.13 2.95 8.15
N GLN A 16 -5.64 2.87 9.39
CA GLN A 16 -5.07 3.58 10.52
C GLN A 16 -3.64 3.10 10.82
N ALA A 17 -3.42 1.79 10.79
CA ALA A 17 -2.10 1.17 10.96
C ALA A 17 -1.10 1.65 9.89
N ALA A 18 -1.52 1.67 8.62
CA ALA A 18 -0.71 2.19 7.52
C ALA A 18 -0.37 3.68 7.68
N THR A 19 -1.34 4.49 8.13
CA THR A 19 -1.12 5.92 8.44
C THR A 19 -0.06 6.08 9.53
N ARG A 20 -0.17 5.30 10.62
CA ARG A 20 0.82 5.31 11.71
C ARG A 20 2.20 4.87 11.22
N TYR A 21 2.28 3.84 10.36
CA TYR A 21 3.54 3.39 9.78
C TYR A 21 4.23 4.52 9.00
N VAL A 22 3.51 5.22 8.12
CA VAL A 22 4.06 6.35 7.34
C VAL A 22 4.50 7.48 8.25
N ALA A 23 3.69 7.86 9.24
CA ALA A 23 4.04 8.92 10.19
C ALA A 23 5.33 8.61 10.96
N ARG A 24 5.46 7.37 11.47
CA ARG A 24 6.65 6.93 12.23
C ARG A 24 7.90 6.77 11.37
N ASN A 25 7.75 6.43 10.09
CA ASN A 25 8.87 6.13 9.18
C ASN A 25 9.13 7.24 8.15
N TYR A 26 8.53 8.42 8.31
CA TYR A 26 8.55 9.48 7.29
C TYR A 26 9.96 9.82 6.80
N ASP A 27 10.92 10.02 7.70
CA ASP A 27 12.29 10.33 7.33
C ASP A 27 12.98 9.20 6.55
N LYS A 28 12.77 7.95 6.95
CA LYS A 28 13.29 6.77 6.26
C LYS A 28 12.73 6.66 4.85
N LEU A 29 11.41 6.83 4.72
CA LEU A 29 10.71 6.79 3.43
C LEU A 29 11.13 7.95 2.53
N ARG A 30 11.25 9.16 3.07
CA ARG A 30 11.73 10.33 2.34
C ARG A 30 13.16 10.14 1.85
N ARG A 31 14.05 9.57 2.67
CA ARG A 31 15.43 9.26 2.24
C ARG A 31 15.47 8.20 1.14
N LYS A 32 14.65 7.16 1.24
CA LYS A 32 14.64 6.04 0.28
C LYS A 32 14.00 6.40 -1.06
N HIS A 33 12.85 7.06 -1.04
CA HIS A 33 12.04 7.31 -2.24
C HIS A 33 12.11 8.76 -2.76
N GLY A 34 12.60 9.69 -1.94
CA GLY A 34 12.65 11.11 -2.29
C GLY A 34 11.26 11.65 -2.63
N ASN A 35 11.17 12.34 -3.77
CA ASN A 35 9.93 12.90 -4.29
C ASN A 35 9.21 11.95 -5.28
N LYS A 36 9.67 10.71 -5.42
CA LYS A 36 9.08 9.74 -6.35
C LYS A 36 7.88 9.05 -5.69
N SER A 37 6.90 8.69 -6.51
CA SER A 37 5.82 7.80 -6.09
C SER A 37 6.39 6.44 -5.67
N PHE A 38 5.83 5.87 -4.60
CA PHE A 38 6.20 4.56 -4.09
C PHE A 38 4.95 3.79 -3.65
N CYS A 39 5.05 2.47 -3.58
CA CYS A 39 3.96 1.60 -3.15
C CYS A 39 4.52 0.53 -2.20
N LEU A 40 3.95 0.42 -1.00
CA LEU A 40 4.36 -0.55 0.02
C LEU A 40 3.21 -1.48 0.35
N LEU A 41 3.51 -2.77 0.50
CA LEU A 41 2.60 -3.75 1.05
C LEU A 41 2.85 -3.91 2.54
N LEU A 42 1.83 -3.67 3.35
CA LEU A 42 1.90 -3.74 4.81
C LEU A 42 0.98 -4.84 5.33
N LYS A 43 1.45 -5.59 6.32
CA LYS A 43 0.65 -6.57 7.06
C LYS A 43 0.45 -6.10 8.47
N VAL A 44 -0.80 -5.94 8.89
CA VAL A 44 -1.13 -5.64 10.28
C VAL A 44 -1.20 -6.95 11.06
N VAL A 45 -0.33 -7.13 12.03
CA VAL A 45 -0.17 -8.39 12.75
C VAL A 45 -1.02 -8.36 14.02
N ASN A 46 -1.83 -9.40 14.22
CA ASN A 46 -2.64 -9.61 15.42
C ASN A 46 -3.36 -8.34 15.90
N SER A 47 -4.10 -7.71 14.98
CA SER A 47 -4.83 -6.45 15.25
C SER A 47 -5.84 -6.53 16.39
N GLN A 48 -6.28 -7.73 16.78
CA GLN A 48 -7.16 -7.93 17.93
C GLN A 48 -6.43 -7.74 19.26
N ALA A 49 -5.16 -8.12 19.35
CA ALA A 49 -4.36 -7.99 20.57
C ALA A 49 -3.58 -6.65 20.63
N TYR A 50 -3.09 -6.15 19.49
CA TYR A 50 -2.18 -4.99 19.44
C TYR A 50 -2.76 -3.78 18.70
N GLY A 51 -4.02 -3.84 18.28
CA GLY A 51 -4.65 -2.76 17.53
C GLY A 51 -3.87 -2.43 16.24
N PRO A 52 -3.68 -1.14 15.91
CA PRO A 52 -3.00 -0.72 14.69
C PRO A 52 -1.47 -0.59 14.84
N ASP A 53 -0.90 -0.95 16.00
CA ASP A 53 0.48 -0.57 16.32
C ASP A 53 1.54 -1.56 15.81
N VAL A 54 1.16 -2.81 15.53
CA VAL A 54 2.09 -3.81 14.99
C VAL A 54 1.83 -4.00 13.50
N VAL A 55 2.73 -3.43 12.71
CA VAL A 55 2.72 -3.50 11.24
C VAL A 55 4.05 -4.00 10.75
N GLU A 56 4.01 -5.02 9.91
CA GLU A 56 5.15 -5.56 9.19
C GLU A 56 5.15 -5.00 7.77
N LEU A 57 6.31 -4.53 7.30
CA LEU A 57 6.50 -4.24 5.88
C LEU A 57 6.72 -5.56 5.15
N VAL A 58 5.72 -6.00 4.39
CA VAL A 58 5.79 -7.23 3.59
C VAL A 58 6.71 -7.03 2.39
N GLY A 59 6.64 -5.86 1.76
CA GLY A 59 7.48 -5.56 0.60
C GLY A 59 7.30 -4.16 0.06
N ASP A 60 8.31 -3.73 -0.70
CA ASP A 60 8.24 -2.57 -1.57
C ASP A 60 7.82 -3.04 -2.96
N VAL A 61 6.58 -2.73 -3.33
CA VAL A 61 5.95 -3.18 -4.58
C VAL A 61 5.88 -2.03 -5.60
N THR A 62 6.77 -1.04 -5.48
CA THR A 62 6.76 0.15 -6.33
C THR A 62 6.90 -0.20 -7.81
N ARG A 63 7.73 -1.19 -8.15
CA ARG A 63 7.95 -1.62 -9.54
C ARG A 63 6.69 -2.26 -10.13
N GLU A 64 6.08 -3.16 -9.38
CA GLU A 64 4.87 -3.89 -9.76
C GLU A 64 3.71 -2.92 -9.91
N ALA A 65 3.56 -1.98 -8.97
CA ALA A 65 2.52 -0.95 -8.99
C ALA A 65 2.66 0.06 -10.15
N GLN A 66 3.87 0.21 -10.71
CA GLN A 66 4.14 1.08 -11.87
C GLN A 66 4.16 0.33 -13.20
N SER A 67 4.02 -1.00 -13.16
CA SER A 67 3.97 -1.80 -14.38
C SER A 67 2.62 -1.57 -15.08
N PRO A 68 2.57 -1.60 -16.43
CA PRO A 68 1.30 -1.54 -17.14
C PRO A 68 0.34 -2.60 -16.63
N ALA A 69 -0.93 -2.24 -16.51
CA ALA A 69 -1.96 -3.23 -16.19
C ALA A 69 -1.96 -4.32 -17.28
N PRO A 70 -2.13 -5.61 -16.92
CA PRO A 70 -2.27 -6.66 -17.90
C PRO A 70 -3.36 -6.29 -18.91
N SER A 71 -3.10 -6.52 -20.20
CA SER A 71 -4.14 -6.36 -21.23
C SER A 71 -5.30 -7.28 -20.86
N ALA A 72 -6.50 -6.70 -20.68
CA ALA A 72 -7.69 -7.50 -20.41
C ALA A 72 -7.87 -8.56 -21.51
N PRO A 73 -8.13 -9.83 -21.18
CA PRO A 73 -8.45 -10.83 -22.19
C PRO A 73 -9.69 -10.37 -22.98
N ALA A 74 -9.69 -10.60 -24.29
CA ALA A 74 -10.81 -10.27 -25.15
C ALA A 74 -12.09 -10.84 -24.54
N SER A 75 -13.11 -9.99 -24.33
CA SER A 75 -14.35 -10.46 -23.74
C SER A 75 -14.99 -11.45 -24.72
N HIS A 76 -15.01 -12.74 -24.37
CA HIS A 76 -15.90 -13.70 -25.00
C HIS A 76 -17.33 -13.32 -24.59
N ARG A 77 -17.91 -12.33 -25.26
CA ARG A 77 -19.37 -12.22 -25.30
C ARG A 77 -19.86 -13.46 -26.03
N ALA A 78 -20.43 -14.40 -25.29
CA ALA A 78 -21.21 -15.48 -25.87
C ALA A 78 -22.32 -14.83 -26.70
N GLY A 79 -22.30 -15.06 -28.01
CA GLY A 79 -23.39 -14.66 -28.89
C GLY A 79 -24.68 -15.32 -28.43
N SER A 80 -25.72 -14.50 -28.32
CA SER A 80 -27.11 -14.91 -28.10
C SER A 80 -27.67 -15.67 -29.29
#